data_AF-A0A7C5EYB1-F1
#
_entry.id   AF-A0A7C5EYB1-F1
#
_cell.length_a   1.000
_cell.length_b   1.000
_cell.length_c   1.000
_cell.angle_alpha   90.00
_cell.angle_beta   90.00
_cell.angle_gamma   90.00
#
_symmetry.space_group_name_H-M   'P 1'
#
loop_
_entity.id
_entity.type
_entity.pdbx_description
1 polymer ?
#
loop_
_entity_poly.entity_id
_entity_poly.type
_entity_poly.pdbx_seq_one_letter_code
_entity_poly.pdbx_strand_id
1 'polypeptide(L)'
;MKASLKKTAAIAGLVALAVVLMVPGASLYYESGGGTGCTKCHEMNQVFDLWHASSHRDVSCSKCHGGAFTPDPAFHFNNATRVYYHLRGDLPEQIKIRSVDMDTMVERCRSCHRQEYAQWQAGPHSATYERIFTNKTHNTNHLLMDDCLRCHGMHFEKGIRELVAPLDRTGPWRVIPPGMAQKPAMPCLTCHTVHRSGPQLKKVGEEGRIEGPKQEINRPSLAFFDRRSQRHIPVSELPLPVMLEGNRVVRMSPDRRQAVCYQCHAALATRQVGSGDDRTPIGVHEGISCLSCHLKHGQKTRASCAECHPKMSNCGLDVEKMDTTFFNPDSKHNIHWVKCADCHPKGVPKKKGTELRAER
;
A
#
# COMPACT_ATOMS: atom_id res chain seq x y z
N MET A 1 58.54 -2.83 27.06
CA MET A 1 57.07 -2.98 27.24
C MET A 1 56.29 -1.67 27.25
N LYS A 2 56.55 -0.69 28.14
CA LYS A 2 55.76 0.57 28.23
C LYS A 2 55.67 1.40 26.92
N ALA A 3 56.75 1.45 26.13
CA ALA A 3 56.76 2.17 24.85
C ALA A 3 55.93 1.47 23.74
N SER A 4 55.86 0.14 23.77
CA SER A 4 55.02 -0.65 22.86
C SER A 4 53.54 -0.44 23.18
N LEU A 5 53.18 -0.40 24.48
CA LEU A 5 51.81 -0.17 24.94
C LEU A 5 51.28 1.23 24.57
N LYS A 6 52.13 2.26 24.65
CA LYS A 6 51.79 3.63 24.23
C LYS A 6 51.58 3.73 22.72
N LYS A 7 52.40 3.05 21.91
CA LYS A 7 52.23 3.00 20.45
C LYS A 7 50.96 2.25 20.05
N THR A 8 50.67 1.11 20.67
CA THR A 8 49.41 0.37 20.40
C THR A 8 48.19 1.16 20.83
N ALA A 9 48.23 1.87 21.97
CA ALA A 9 47.13 2.73 22.40
C ALA A 9 46.92 3.94 21.48
N ALA A 10 48.00 4.56 20.99
CA ALA A 10 47.93 5.66 20.03
C ALA A 10 47.38 5.21 18.67
N ILE A 11 47.81 4.04 18.17
CA ILE A 11 47.30 3.44 16.93
C ILE A 11 45.82 3.08 17.10
N ALA A 12 45.44 2.44 18.21
CA ALA A 12 44.04 2.13 18.50
C ALA A 12 43.17 3.39 18.59
N GLY A 13 43.68 4.46 19.21
CA GLY A 13 43.02 5.76 19.29
C GLY A 13 42.83 6.42 17.92
N LEU A 14 43.85 6.38 17.06
CA LEU A 14 43.77 6.88 15.68
C LEU A 14 42.81 6.07 14.81
N VAL A 15 42.80 4.75 14.94
CA VAL A 15 41.85 3.87 14.25
C VAL A 15 40.43 4.14 14.72
N ALA A 16 40.20 4.26 16.04
CA ALA A 16 38.89 4.60 16.57
C ALA A 16 38.40 5.97 16.07
N LEU A 17 39.28 6.98 16.06
CA LEU A 17 38.96 8.31 15.54
C LEU A 17 38.65 8.27 14.04
N ALA A 18 39.42 7.54 13.24
CA ALA A 18 39.18 7.38 11.81
C ALA A 18 37.85 6.68 11.52
N VAL A 19 37.48 5.66 12.29
CA VAL A 19 36.18 4.98 12.19
C VAL A 19 35.04 5.94 12.55
N VAL A 20 35.19 6.71 13.64
CA VAL A 20 34.18 7.69 14.06
C VAL A 20 33.99 8.80 13.02
N LEU A 21 35.06 9.25 12.35
CA LEU A 21 34.99 10.29 11.31
C LEU A 21 34.51 9.76 9.95
N MET A 22 34.76 8.48 9.62
CA MET A 22 34.27 7.87 8.38
C MET A 22 32.74 7.79 8.32
N VAL A 23 32.09 7.60 9.46
CA VAL A 23 30.63 7.42 9.59
C VAL A 23 29.82 8.65 9.11
N PRO A 24 30.10 9.89 9.58
CA PRO A 24 29.49 11.10 9.00
C PRO A 24 30.10 11.45 7.63
N GLY A 25 31.38 11.17 7.39
CA GLY A 25 32.06 11.44 6.12
C GLY A 25 31.44 10.72 4.92
N ALA A 26 31.05 9.44 5.08
CA ALA A 26 30.36 8.67 4.05
C ALA A 26 29.00 9.30 3.71
N SER A 27 28.24 9.75 4.71
CA SER A 27 26.95 10.42 4.46
C SER A 27 27.12 11.78 3.79
N LEU A 28 28.13 12.56 4.17
CA LEU A 28 28.47 13.82 3.48
C LEU A 28 28.89 13.59 2.02
N TYR A 29 29.58 12.47 1.75
CA TYR A 29 29.96 12.09 0.39
C TYR A 29 28.73 11.87 -0.50
N TYR A 30 27.73 11.11 -0.03
CA TYR A 30 26.47 10.88 -0.75
C TYR A 30 25.67 12.16 -0.99
N GLU A 31 25.76 13.14 -0.08
CA GLU A 31 25.02 14.42 -0.19
C GLU A 31 25.75 15.51 -0.96
N SER A 32 27.04 15.32 -1.26
CA SER A 32 27.84 16.29 -1.98
C SER A 32 27.26 16.63 -3.37
N GLY A 33 27.55 17.82 -3.91
CA GLY A 33 27.15 18.17 -5.28
C GLY A 33 25.66 18.53 -5.48
N GLY A 34 24.93 18.92 -4.43
CA GLY A 34 23.55 19.40 -4.56
C GLY A 34 22.52 18.29 -4.76
N GLY A 35 22.80 17.08 -4.28
CA GLY A 35 21.90 15.92 -4.38
C GLY A 35 22.27 14.89 -5.46
N THR A 36 23.28 15.17 -6.27
CA THR A 36 23.86 14.23 -7.26
C THR A 36 25.02 13.41 -6.69
N GLY A 37 25.47 13.66 -5.46
CA GLY A 37 26.61 12.95 -4.86
C GLY A 37 26.51 11.42 -4.91
N CYS A 38 25.29 10.89 -4.84
CA CYS A 38 25.03 9.46 -5.01
C CYS A 38 25.43 8.90 -6.39
N THR A 39 25.34 9.68 -7.47
CA THR A 39 25.67 9.22 -8.84
C THR A 39 27.17 9.17 -9.11
N LYS A 40 28.01 9.55 -8.15
CA LYS A 40 29.45 9.26 -8.19
C LYS A 40 29.72 7.76 -8.11
N CYS A 41 28.78 6.99 -7.58
CA CYS A 41 28.76 5.53 -7.66
C CYS A 41 27.86 5.13 -8.84
N HIS A 42 28.40 4.42 -9.83
CA HIS A 42 27.66 4.07 -11.05
C HIS A 42 26.46 3.16 -10.76
N GLU A 43 26.50 2.41 -9.65
CA GLU A 43 25.45 1.55 -9.15
C GLU A 43 24.15 2.32 -8.86
N MET A 44 24.27 3.61 -8.56
CA MET A 44 23.13 4.47 -8.24
C MET A 44 22.53 5.17 -9.46
N ASN A 45 23.18 5.11 -10.63
CA ASN A 45 22.73 5.84 -11.82
C ASN A 45 21.31 5.46 -12.23
N GLN A 46 21.00 4.16 -12.29
CA GLN A 46 19.66 3.70 -12.67
C GLN A 46 18.57 4.21 -11.69
N VAL A 47 18.84 4.18 -10.39
CA VAL A 47 17.89 4.67 -9.38
C VAL A 47 17.74 6.19 -9.47
N PHE A 48 18.83 6.90 -9.73
CA PHE A 48 18.82 8.34 -9.94
C PHE A 48 18.01 8.72 -11.20
N ASP A 49 18.20 8.03 -12.32
CA ASP A 49 17.47 8.29 -13.56
C ASP A 49 15.96 8.10 -13.36
N LEU A 50 15.57 7.05 -12.62
CA LEU A 50 14.19 6.81 -12.23
C LEU A 50 13.62 7.94 -11.36
N TRP A 51 14.38 8.42 -10.38
CA TRP A 51 14.00 9.58 -9.56
C TRP A 51 13.90 10.85 -10.40
N HIS A 52 14.87 11.10 -11.28
CA HIS A 52 14.96 12.30 -12.12
C HIS A 52 13.79 12.38 -13.13
N ALA A 53 13.30 11.23 -13.59
CA ALA A 53 12.09 11.16 -14.41
C ALA A 53 10.77 11.16 -13.59
N SER A 54 10.83 11.03 -12.26
CA SER A 54 9.65 10.83 -11.42
C SER A 54 8.90 12.11 -11.06
N SER A 55 7.69 11.96 -10.55
CA SER A 55 6.92 13.07 -9.97
C SER A 55 7.57 13.71 -8.73
N HIS A 56 8.63 13.10 -8.17
CA HIS A 56 9.37 13.58 -6.99
C HIS A 56 10.76 14.14 -7.32
N ARG A 57 11.09 14.38 -8.59
CA ARG A 57 12.41 14.86 -9.05
C ARG A 57 12.89 16.20 -8.49
N ASP A 58 12.01 17.01 -7.91
CA ASP A 58 12.38 18.27 -7.22
C ASP A 58 12.48 18.11 -5.69
N VAL A 59 12.30 16.88 -5.17
CA VAL A 59 12.47 16.54 -3.76
C VAL A 59 13.85 15.88 -3.60
N SER A 60 14.72 16.49 -2.79
CA SER A 60 16.06 15.94 -2.57
C SER A 60 15.99 14.53 -1.98
N CYS A 61 16.91 13.66 -2.41
CA CYS A 61 17.01 12.27 -1.95
C CYS A 61 16.97 12.18 -0.41
N SER A 62 17.64 13.12 0.28
CA SER A 62 17.75 13.15 1.74
C SER A 62 16.43 13.36 2.47
N LYS A 63 15.42 13.97 1.85
CA LYS A 63 14.08 14.10 2.44
C LYS A 63 13.37 12.73 2.56
N CYS A 64 13.69 11.78 1.69
CA CYS A 64 13.10 10.44 1.68
C CYS A 64 14.03 9.35 2.21
N HIS A 65 15.34 9.45 1.99
CA HIS A 65 16.32 8.42 2.38
C HIS A 65 17.09 8.77 3.67
N GLY A 66 17.09 10.03 4.10
CA GLY A 66 17.98 10.50 5.15
C GLY A 66 19.28 11.04 4.59
N GLY A 67 20.05 11.67 5.46
CA GLY A 67 21.17 12.53 5.13
C GLY A 67 22.26 12.54 6.20
N ALA A 68 23.29 13.38 6.02
CA ALA A 68 24.41 13.48 6.96
C ALA A 68 24.00 13.88 8.38
N PHE A 69 22.84 14.51 8.54
CA PHE A 69 22.27 14.88 9.84
C PHE A 69 21.20 13.91 10.35
N THR A 70 21.10 12.70 9.78
CA THR A 70 20.18 11.68 10.31
C THR A 70 20.68 11.20 11.67
N PRO A 71 19.89 11.31 12.75
CA PRO A 71 20.39 11.04 14.10
C PRO A 71 20.62 9.55 14.39
N ASP A 72 20.16 8.65 13.52
CA ASP A 72 20.29 7.20 13.69
C ASP A 72 21.71 6.70 13.30
N PRO A 73 22.51 6.19 14.24
CA PRO A 73 23.84 5.64 13.93
C PRO A 73 23.78 4.45 12.97
N ALA A 74 22.71 3.64 13.01
CA ALA A 74 22.55 2.49 12.12
C ALA A 74 22.41 2.91 10.65
N PHE A 75 21.82 4.08 10.38
CA PHE A 75 21.77 4.68 9.05
C PHE A 75 23.19 4.96 8.51
N HIS A 76 24.05 5.59 9.33
CA HIS A 76 25.40 5.93 8.90
C HIS A 76 26.29 4.70 8.75
N PHE A 77 26.16 3.73 9.67
CA PHE A 77 26.87 2.46 9.54
C PHE A 77 26.49 1.74 8.24
N ASN A 78 25.19 1.72 7.89
CA ASN A 78 24.73 1.15 6.63
C ASN A 78 25.33 1.86 5.39
N ASN A 79 25.51 3.19 5.43
CA ASN A 79 26.20 3.92 4.36
C ASN A 79 27.68 3.53 4.25
N ALA A 80 28.38 3.36 5.37
CA ALA A 80 29.77 2.87 5.38
C ALA A 80 29.86 1.44 4.81
N THR A 81 28.93 0.55 5.18
CA THR A 81 28.87 -0.81 4.66
C THR A 81 28.65 -0.84 3.14
N ARG A 82 27.87 0.09 2.58
CA ARG A 82 27.71 0.21 1.11
C ARG A 82 29.02 0.57 0.41
N VAL A 83 29.78 1.51 0.96
CA VAL A 83 31.11 1.86 0.43
C VAL A 83 32.04 0.65 0.49
N TYR A 84 32.00 -0.11 1.59
CA TYR A 84 32.77 -1.34 1.73
C TYR A 84 32.41 -2.40 0.67
N TYR A 85 31.12 -2.66 0.44
CA TYR A 85 30.67 -3.61 -0.58
C TYR A 85 31.04 -3.17 -2.00
N HIS A 86 30.92 -1.87 -2.30
CA HIS A 86 31.39 -1.29 -3.57
C HIS A 86 32.89 -1.56 -3.80
N LEU A 87 33.74 -1.28 -2.79
CA LEU A 87 35.18 -1.50 -2.89
C LEU A 87 35.57 -2.98 -3.07
N ARG A 88 34.73 -3.91 -2.60
CA ARG A 88 34.95 -5.35 -2.77
C ARG A 88 34.31 -5.92 -4.05
N GLY A 89 33.52 -5.14 -4.78
CA GLY A 89 32.71 -5.62 -5.91
C GLY A 89 31.62 -6.62 -5.51
N ASP A 90 31.25 -6.66 -4.22
CA ASP A 90 30.29 -7.60 -3.65
C ASP A 90 28.94 -6.89 -3.44
N LEU A 91 28.31 -6.54 -4.55
CA LEU A 91 27.07 -5.77 -4.58
C LEU A 91 25.86 -6.69 -4.72
N PRO A 92 24.73 -6.36 -4.07
CA PRO A 92 23.51 -7.13 -4.27
C PRO A 92 23.00 -6.95 -5.71
N GLU A 93 22.40 -8.00 -6.25
CA GLU A 93 21.75 -7.96 -7.58
C GLU A 93 20.67 -6.87 -7.67
N GLN A 94 20.03 -6.54 -6.54
CA GLN A 94 18.99 -5.50 -6.47
C GLN A 94 19.26 -4.51 -5.33
N ILE A 95 19.38 -3.22 -5.68
CA ILE A 95 19.45 -2.11 -4.72
C ILE A 95 18.03 -1.72 -4.31
N LYS A 96 17.69 -1.97 -3.06
CA LYS A 96 16.35 -1.74 -2.50
C LYS A 96 16.39 -1.09 -1.13
N ILE A 97 15.26 -0.54 -0.74
CA ILE A 97 15.04 -0.08 0.64
C ILE A 97 14.83 -1.31 1.51
N ARG A 98 15.46 -1.35 2.68
CA ARG A 98 15.29 -2.46 3.62
C ARG A 98 13.90 -2.37 4.23
N SER A 99 13.29 -3.50 4.49
CA SER A 99 11.96 -3.49 5.09
C SER A 99 11.90 -2.87 6.49
N VAL A 100 13.02 -2.91 7.23
CA VAL A 100 13.13 -2.26 8.54
C VAL A 100 12.98 -0.73 8.46
N ASP A 101 13.26 -0.13 7.30
CA ASP A 101 13.19 1.32 7.08
C ASP A 101 11.79 1.79 6.62
N MET A 102 10.82 0.87 6.47
CA MET A 102 9.49 1.21 5.95
C MET A 102 8.70 2.16 6.85
N ASP A 103 8.78 2.01 8.17
CA ASP A 103 8.07 2.91 9.09
C ASP A 103 8.64 4.34 9.02
N THR A 104 9.96 4.46 8.94
CA THR A 104 10.64 5.73 8.73
C THR A 104 10.21 6.35 7.40
N MET A 105 10.06 5.54 6.35
CA MET A 105 9.57 6.02 5.06
C MET A 105 8.13 6.54 5.15
N VAL A 106 7.23 5.85 5.87
CA VAL A 106 5.85 6.30 6.07
C VAL A 106 5.81 7.68 6.76
N GLU A 107 6.63 7.91 7.78
CA GLU A 107 6.72 9.22 8.44
C GLU A 107 7.29 10.30 7.51
N ARG A 108 8.24 9.96 6.62
CA ARG A 108 8.73 10.88 5.58
C ARG A 108 7.67 11.18 4.52
N CYS A 109 6.83 10.20 4.16
CA CYS A 109 5.66 10.47 3.31
C CYS A 109 4.71 11.46 4.00
N ARG A 110 4.44 11.27 5.30
CA ARG A 110 3.54 12.12 6.10
C ARG A 110 3.96 13.58 6.12
N SER A 111 5.27 13.90 6.07
CA SER A 111 5.72 15.29 6.14
C SER A 111 5.13 16.17 5.02
N CYS A 112 4.83 15.57 3.86
CA CYS A 112 4.21 16.23 2.71
C CYS A 112 2.76 15.75 2.46
N HIS A 113 2.48 14.45 2.60
CA HIS A 113 1.16 13.83 2.36
C HIS A 113 0.33 13.70 3.65
N ARG A 114 0.15 14.82 4.36
CA ARG A 114 -0.49 14.84 5.69
C ARG A 114 -1.93 14.35 5.66
N GLN A 115 -2.70 14.75 4.64
CA GLN A 115 -4.12 14.41 4.52
C GLN A 115 -4.30 12.93 4.16
N GLU A 116 -3.54 12.42 3.20
CA GLU A 116 -3.56 11.02 2.80
C GLU A 116 -3.12 10.12 3.95
N TYR A 117 -2.08 10.53 4.68
CA TYR A 117 -1.64 9.82 5.88
C TYR A 117 -2.73 9.80 6.95
N ALA A 118 -3.36 10.94 7.28
CA ALA A 118 -4.41 10.99 8.29
C ALA A 118 -5.62 10.12 7.89
N GLN A 119 -6.00 10.12 6.61
CA GLN A 119 -7.05 9.27 6.08
C GLN A 119 -6.68 7.78 6.18
N TRP A 120 -5.48 7.41 5.73
CA TRP A 120 -4.97 6.03 5.84
C TRP A 120 -4.93 5.57 7.29
N GLN A 121 -4.37 6.38 8.19
CA GLN A 121 -4.24 6.09 9.61
C GLN A 121 -5.60 5.85 10.28
N ALA A 122 -6.62 6.64 9.93
CA ALA A 122 -7.97 6.49 10.44
C ALA A 122 -8.78 5.37 9.73
N GLY A 123 -8.26 4.82 8.64
CA GLY A 123 -8.89 3.78 7.85
C GLY A 123 -8.52 2.36 8.29
N PRO A 124 -9.13 1.32 7.69
CA PRO A 124 -8.84 -0.07 8.02
C PRO A 124 -7.46 -0.54 7.55
N HIS A 125 -6.88 0.09 6.52
CA HIS A 125 -5.57 -0.30 5.97
C HIS A 125 -4.36 0.16 6.81
N SER A 126 -4.57 0.93 7.87
CA SER A 126 -3.52 1.16 8.89
C SER A 126 -3.44 0.04 9.92
N ALA A 127 -4.21 -1.04 9.75
CA ALA A 127 -4.21 -2.18 10.66
C ALA A 127 -2.79 -2.68 10.95
N THR A 128 -2.55 -2.95 12.23
CA THR A 128 -1.27 -3.40 12.72
C THR A 128 -1.08 -4.90 12.51
N TYR A 129 0.18 -5.36 12.59
CA TYR A 129 0.46 -6.80 12.57
C TYR A 129 -0.29 -7.55 13.66
N GLU A 130 -0.38 -7.01 14.88
CA GLU A 130 -1.16 -7.62 15.94
C GLU A 130 -2.63 -7.75 15.56
N ARG A 131 -3.27 -6.65 15.11
CA ARG A 131 -4.68 -6.66 14.75
C ARG A 131 -5.04 -7.72 13.70
N ILE A 132 -4.14 -7.96 12.74
CA ILE A 132 -4.37 -8.95 11.68
C ILE A 132 -4.03 -10.37 12.17
N PHE A 133 -2.82 -10.58 12.69
CA PHE A 133 -2.30 -11.92 12.93
C PHE A 133 -2.70 -12.52 14.28
N THR A 134 -3.32 -11.78 15.18
CA THR A 134 -3.83 -12.32 16.45
C THR A 134 -5.36 -12.31 16.55
N ASN A 135 -6.05 -12.05 15.43
CA ASN A 135 -7.51 -12.04 15.39
C ASN A 135 -8.10 -13.43 15.70
N LYS A 136 -8.72 -13.56 16.87
CA LYS A 136 -9.29 -14.83 17.35
C LYS A 136 -10.33 -15.41 16.39
N THR A 137 -11.27 -14.61 15.91
CA THR A 137 -12.33 -15.08 15.02
C THR A 137 -11.76 -15.60 13.71
N HIS A 138 -10.84 -14.86 13.09
CA HIS A 138 -10.21 -15.28 11.86
C HIS A 138 -9.36 -16.54 12.07
N ASN A 139 -8.45 -16.53 13.04
CA ASN A 139 -7.46 -17.60 13.19
C ASN A 139 -8.05 -18.93 13.68
N THR A 140 -9.17 -18.90 14.40
CA THR A 140 -9.91 -20.12 14.72
C THR A 140 -10.53 -20.77 13.48
N ASN A 141 -10.93 -19.95 12.49
CA ASN A 141 -11.57 -20.44 11.27
C ASN A 141 -10.56 -20.72 10.13
N HIS A 142 -9.44 -20.02 10.12
CA HIS A 142 -8.44 -20.06 9.05
C HIS A 142 -7.03 -20.20 9.64
N LEU A 143 -6.28 -21.18 9.10
CA LEU A 143 -4.89 -21.36 9.50
C LEU A 143 -4.02 -20.24 8.89
N LEU A 144 -3.16 -19.64 9.71
CA LEU A 144 -2.18 -18.67 9.24
C LEU A 144 -1.11 -19.35 8.38
N MET A 145 -0.78 -18.74 7.24
CA MET A 145 0.17 -19.27 6.26
C MET A 145 0.98 -18.15 5.60
N ASP A 146 2.07 -18.48 4.90
CA ASP A 146 2.92 -17.48 4.25
C ASP A 146 2.17 -16.62 3.22
N ASP A 147 1.12 -17.17 2.59
CA ASP A 147 0.33 -16.42 1.62
C ASP A 147 -0.43 -15.25 2.24
N CYS A 148 -0.66 -15.24 3.56
CA CYS A 148 -1.20 -14.08 4.28
C CYS A 148 -0.29 -12.84 4.14
N LEU A 149 1.04 -13.05 4.01
CA LEU A 149 2.03 -11.98 3.86
C LEU A 149 2.00 -11.35 2.47
N ARG A 150 1.31 -11.95 1.49
CA ARG A 150 1.11 -11.35 0.16
C ARG A 150 0.35 -10.03 0.23
N CYS A 151 -0.48 -9.84 1.25
CA CYS A 151 -1.33 -8.67 1.41
C CYS A 151 -1.11 -8.00 2.76
N HIS A 152 -1.01 -8.78 3.84
CA HIS A 152 -0.98 -8.28 5.21
C HIS A 152 0.41 -8.35 5.84
N GLY A 153 1.44 -7.94 5.12
CA GLY A 153 2.82 -8.00 5.65
C GLY A 153 3.84 -8.06 4.53
N MET A 154 3.59 -7.31 3.46
CA MET A 154 4.31 -7.45 2.19
C MET A 154 5.78 -7.08 2.33
N HIS A 155 6.08 -6.19 3.27
CA HIS A 155 7.43 -5.81 3.63
C HIS A 155 8.02 -6.69 4.74
N PHE A 156 7.32 -7.67 5.31
CA PHE A 156 7.95 -8.60 6.25
C PHE A 156 8.83 -9.61 5.47
N GLU A 157 10.15 -9.54 5.64
CA GLU A 157 11.13 -10.29 4.83
C GLU A 157 11.16 -11.78 5.16
N LYS A 158 10.73 -12.16 6.37
CA LYS A 158 10.74 -13.54 6.89
C LYS A 158 9.40 -14.26 6.64
N GLY A 159 9.33 -15.55 6.97
CA GLY A 159 8.10 -16.34 6.85
C GLY A 159 7.14 -16.16 8.03
N ILE A 160 5.89 -16.62 7.88
CA ILE A 160 4.81 -16.51 8.87
C ILE A 160 5.20 -17.12 10.23
N ARG A 161 6.01 -18.20 10.21
CA ARG A 161 6.55 -18.87 11.42
C ARG A 161 7.43 -17.97 12.28
N GLU A 162 8.05 -16.96 11.67
CA GLU A 162 8.89 -15.99 12.37
C GLU A 162 8.12 -14.71 12.74
N LEU A 163 6.87 -14.58 12.25
CA LEU A 163 6.02 -13.43 12.54
C LEU A 163 5.09 -13.70 13.74
N VAL A 164 4.47 -14.87 13.78
CA VAL A 164 3.38 -15.18 14.72
C VAL A 164 3.42 -16.62 15.17
N ALA A 165 3.13 -16.85 16.45
CA ALA A 165 3.02 -18.19 17.03
C ALA A 165 1.88 -18.24 18.06
N PRO A 166 1.25 -19.42 18.27
CA PRO A 166 1.44 -20.65 17.51
C PRO A 166 0.80 -20.56 16.11
N LEU A 167 1.19 -21.45 15.19
CA LEU A 167 0.52 -21.58 13.88
C LEU A 167 -0.51 -22.70 13.94
N ASP A 168 -1.53 -22.51 14.78
CA ASP A 168 -2.67 -23.40 14.92
C ASP A 168 -3.99 -22.60 14.91
N ARG A 169 -5.11 -23.29 15.16
CA ARG A 169 -6.47 -22.71 15.26
C ARG A 169 -6.95 -22.56 16.71
N THR A 170 -6.07 -22.77 17.69
CA THR A 170 -6.41 -22.76 19.12
C THR A 170 -5.91 -21.52 19.84
N GLY A 171 -4.73 -21.01 19.46
CA GLY A 171 -4.10 -19.86 20.08
C GLY A 171 -3.68 -20.11 21.54
N PRO A 172 -3.43 -19.05 22.31
CA PRO A 172 -3.45 -17.64 21.91
C PRO A 172 -2.27 -17.29 20.98
N TRP A 173 -2.56 -16.52 19.93
CA TRP A 173 -1.54 -16.04 18.98
C TRP A 173 -0.84 -14.79 19.51
N ARG A 174 0.47 -14.73 19.30
CA ARG A 174 1.30 -13.55 19.59
C ARG A 174 2.23 -13.25 18.44
N VAL A 175 2.43 -11.96 18.17
CA VAL A 175 3.49 -11.51 17.26
C VAL A 175 4.85 -11.74 17.95
N ILE A 176 5.75 -12.43 17.27
CA ILE A 176 7.03 -12.88 17.83
C ILE A 176 8.06 -11.75 17.86
N PRO A 177 8.31 -11.00 16.76
CA PRO A 177 9.39 -10.04 16.76
C PRO A 177 9.08 -8.83 17.65
N PRO A 178 10.01 -8.42 18.53
CA PRO A 178 9.80 -7.29 19.43
C PRO A 178 9.58 -6.00 18.63
N GLY A 179 8.63 -5.18 19.08
CA GLY A 179 8.28 -3.92 18.42
C GLY A 179 7.55 -4.05 17.09
N MET A 180 7.21 -5.27 16.63
CA MET A 180 6.50 -5.49 15.37
C MET A 180 4.98 -5.37 15.51
N ALA A 181 4.43 -5.73 16.67
CA ALA A 181 2.99 -5.81 16.93
C ALA A 181 2.21 -4.56 16.50
N GLN A 182 2.72 -3.36 16.83
CA GLN A 182 2.05 -2.08 16.56
C GLN A 182 2.40 -1.45 15.21
N LYS A 183 3.31 -2.06 14.44
CA LYS A 183 3.67 -1.54 13.12
C LYS A 183 2.54 -1.79 12.11
N PRO A 184 2.37 -0.93 11.10
CA PRO A 184 1.38 -1.13 10.06
C PRO A 184 1.71 -2.35 9.19
N ALA A 185 0.73 -3.22 8.95
CA ALA A 185 0.89 -4.37 8.07
C ALA A 185 0.82 -3.99 6.57
N MET A 186 0.19 -2.86 6.25
CA MET A 186 0.00 -2.35 4.89
C MET A 186 0.41 -0.86 4.81
N PRO A 187 1.72 -0.53 4.86
CA PRO A 187 2.21 0.84 4.75
C PRO A 187 1.95 1.42 3.35
N CYS A 188 2.14 2.72 3.16
CA CYS A 188 1.88 3.43 1.89
C CYS A 188 2.49 2.74 0.66
N LEU A 189 3.70 2.20 0.78
CA LEU A 189 4.42 1.53 -0.31
C LEU A 189 3.83 0.19 -0.73
N THR A 190 2.82 -0.32 -0.02
CA THR A 190 1.99 -1.46 -0.45
C THR A 190 1.26 -1.15 -1.75
N CYS A 191 0.77 0.09 -1.88
CA CYS A 191 -0.05 0.56 -3.00
C CYS A 191 0.61 1.70 -3.80
N HIS A 192 1.78 2.17 -3.37
CA HIS A 192 2.49 3.28 -4.00
C HIS A 192 3.96 2.97 -4.28
N THR A 193 4.48 3.56 -5.35
CA THR A 193 5.91 3.61 -5.66
C THR A 193 6.37 5.07 -5.81
N VAL A 194 7.63 5.34 -5.46
CA VAL A 194 8.19 6.71 -5.42
C VAL A 194 8.91 7.06 -6.72
N HIS A 195 9.86 6.22 -7.15
CA HIS A 195 10.73 6.47 -8.30
C HIS A 195 10.10 5.95 -9.60
N ARG A 196 8.88 6.39 -9.90
CA ARG A 196 8.24 6.07 -11.18
C ARG A 196 8.12 7.32 -12.04
N SER A 197 8.49 7.18 -13.31
CA SER A 197 8.35 8.23 -14.31
C SER A 197 6.92 8.78 -14.35
N GLY A 198 6.80 10.11 -14.39
CA GLY A 198 5.51 10.77 -14.33
C GLY A 198 5.59 12.29 -14.31
N PRO A 199 4.51 12.98 -14.69
CA PRO A 199 4.42 14.42 -14.50
C PRO A 199 4.39 14.77 -13.01
N GLN A 200 4.97 15.93 -12.67
CA GLN A 200 4.82 16.53 -11.34
C GLN A 200 3.43 17.11 -11.16
N LEU A 201 2.99 17.16 -9.91
CA LEU A 201 1.79 17.90 -9.54
C LEU A 201 2.06 19.40 -9.72
N LYS A 202 1.44 20.02 -10.72
CA LYS A 202 1.48 21.47 -10.92
C LYS A 202 0.19 22.09 -10.42
N LYS A 203 0.29 23.23 -9.72
CA LYS A 203 -0.86 24.07 -9.43
C LYS A 203 -1.39 24.61 -10.77
N VAL A 204 -2.66 24.37 -11.06
CA VAL A 204 -3.31 24.99 -12.21
C VAL A 204 -3.87 26.36 -11.81
N GLY A 205 -3.68 27.38 -12.66
CA GLY A 205 -4.32 28.69 -12.51
C GLY A 205 -5.80 28.66 -12.91
N GLU A 206 -6.47 29.82 -12.93
CA GLU A 206 -7.91 29.92 -13.26
C GLU A 206 -8.23 29.45 -14.69
N GLU A 207 -7.32 29.66 -15.64
CA GLU A 207 -7.41 29.18 -17.04
C GLU A 207 -7.07 27.68 -17.19
N GLY A 208 -6.50 27.05 -16.16
CA GLY A 208 -5.95 25.69 -16.21
C GLY A 208 -6.95 24.57 -15.88
N ARG A 209 -8.25 24.81 -16.06
CA ARG A 209 -9.27 23.79 -15.85
C ARG A 209 -9.16 22.71 -16.93
N ILE A 210 -8.79 21.50 -16.53
CA ILE A 210 -8.80 20.34 -17.41
C ILE A 210 -10.23 19.78 -17.43
N GLU A 211 -10.81 19.65 -18.62
CA GLU A 211 -12.11 19.00 -18.81
C GLU A 211 -12.11 17.59 -18.22
N GLY A 212 -13.20 17.19 -17.55
CA GLY A 212 -13.31 15.91 -16.84
C GLY A 212 -12.76 14.70 -17.61
N PRO A 213 -13.15 14.46 -18.88
CA PRO A 213 -12.63 13.33 -19.67
C PRO A 213 -11.11 13.36 -19.94
N LYS A 214 -10.48 14.53 -19.86
CA LYS A 214 -9.03 14.72 -20.04
C LYS A 214 -8.28 14.73 -18.71
N GLN A 215 -8.99 14.70 -17.58
CA GLN A 215 -8.35 14.63 -16.27
C GLN A 215 -7.67 13.28 -16.09
N GLU A 216 -6.50 13.30 -15.46
CA GLU A 216 -5.78 12.09 -15.13
C GLU A 216 -6.60 11.22 -14.18
N ILE A 217 -6.89 9.98 -14.59
CA ILE A 217 -7.68 9.04 -13.81
C ILE A 217 -6.91 8.60 -12.55
N ASN A 218 -5.61 8.33 -12.69
CA ASN A 218 -4.72 7.94 -11.61
C ASN A 218 -3.30 8.46 -11.83
N ARG A 219 -2.63 8.83 -10.74
CA ARG A 219 -1.22 9.22 -10.78
C ARG A 219 -0.32 8.01 -11.07
N PRO A 220 0.89 8.21 -11.61
CA PRO A 220 1.83 7.12 -11.88
C PRO A 220 2.26 6.41 -10.60
N SER A 221 2.23 7.06 -9.44
CA SER A 221 2.64 6.44 -8.19
C SER A 221 1.82 5.22 -7.78
N LEU A 222 0.60 5.00 -8.31
CA LEU A 222 -0.23 3.85 -7.95
C LEU A 222 0.34 2.54 -8.51
N ALA A 223 0.73 1.63 -7.62
CA ALA A 223 1.38 0.36 -7.94
C ALA A 223 1.23 -0.66 -6.80
N PHE A 224 1.16 -1.95 -7.10
CA PHE A 224 1.16 -3.03 -6.10
C PHE A 224 2.59 -3.48 -5.82
N PHE A 225 3.00 -3.55 -4.55
CA PHE A 225 4.30 -4.14 -4.21
C PHE A 225 4.25 -5.67 -4.21
N ASP A 226 4.76 -6.34 -5.24
CA ASP A 226 4.86 -7.79 -5.19
C ASP A 226 5.99 -8.25 -4.27
N ARG A 227 5.62 -8.91 -3.16
CA ARG A 227 6.58 -9.41 -2.15
C ARG A 227 7.55 -10.44 -2.75
N ARG A 228 7.11 -11.27 -3.71
CA ARG A 228 7.91 -12.37 -4.26
C ARG A 228 9.05 -11.86 -5.14
N SER A 229 8.75 -10.93 -6.04
CA SER A 229 9.77 -10.27 -6.86
C SER A 229 10.42 -9.09 -6.16
N GLN A 230 9.85 -8.61 -5.05
CA GLN A 230 10.22 -7.37 -4.35
C GLN A 230 10.21 -6.13 -5.25
N ARG A 231 9.19 -6.04 -6.13
CA ARG A 231 9.06 -4.96 -7.11
C ARG A 231 7.66 -4.37 -7.08
N HIS A 232 7.56 -3.09 -7.40
CA HIS A 232 6.27 -2.44 -7.64
C HIS A 232 5.78 -2.73 -9.06
N ILE A 233 4.61 -3.36 -9.16
CA ILE A 233 3.89 -3.58 -10.41
C ILE A 233 2.90 -2.42 -10.59
N PRO A 234 3.04 -1.61 -11.64
CA PRO A 234 2.20 -0.44 -11.80
C PRO A 234 0.74 -0.81 -12.09
N VAL A 235 -0.20 0.03 -11.63
CA VAL A 235 -1.64 -0.22 -11.84
C VAL A 235 -2.03 -0.35 -13.32
N SER A 236 -1.27 0.27 -14.24
CA SER A 236 -1.45 0.15 -15.69
C SER A 236 -1.25 -1.28 -16.19
N GLU A 237 -0.40 -2.06 -15.53
CA GLU A 237 -0.05 -3.44 -15.89
C GLU A 237 -0.86 -4.48 -15.10
N LEU A 238 -1.53 -4.08 -14.01
CA LEU A 238 -2.37 -4.99 -13.22
C LEU A 238 -3.66 -5.33 -13.98
N PRO A 239 -3.99 -6.60 -14.25
CA PRO A 239 -5.24 -6.96 -14.90
C PRO A 239 -6.44 -6.74 -13.96
N LEU A 240 -7.60 -6.38 -14.52
CA LEU A 240 -8.86 -6.57 -13.81
C LEU A 240 -9.24 -8.05 -13.93
N PRO A 241 -9.59 -8.73 -12.82
CA PRO A 241 -9.92 -10.14 -12.87
C PRO A 241 -11.25 -10.37 -13.60
N VAL A 242 -11.37 -11.54 -14.22
CA VAL A 242 -12.67 -12.06 -14.68
C VAL A 242 -13.30 -12.80 -13.51
N MET A 243 -14.45 -12.34 -13.03
CA MET A 243 -15.17 -12.95 -11.91
C MET A 243 -16.44 -13.67 -12.39
N LEU A 244 -16.82 -14.71 -11.66
CA LEU A 244 -17.92 -15.60 -11.98
C LEU A 244 -18.97 -15.63 -10.86
N GLU A 245 -20.24 -15.61 -11.25
CA GLU A 245 -21.37 -16.00 -10.41
C GLU A 245 -21.91 -17.33 -10.94
N GLY A 246 -21.48 -18.45 -10.36
CA GLY A 246 -21.70 -19.77 -10.95
C GLY A 246 -20.98 -19.85 -12.30
N ASN A 247 -21.77 -19.99 -13.38
CA ASN A 247 -21.24 -20.01 -14.75
C ASN A 247 -21.33 -18.64 -15.46
N ARG A 248 -21.95 -17.64 -14.84
CA ARG A 248 -22.15 -16.32 -15.43
C ARG A 248 -20.93 -15.44 -15.19
N VAL A 249 -20.43 -14.81 -16.25
CA VAL A 249 -19.40 -13.77 -16.12
C VAL A 249 -20.01 -12.51 -15.53
N VAL A 250 -19.43 -12.01 -14.44
CA VAL A 250 -19.85 -10.78 -13.77
C VAL A 250 -19.35 -9.57 -14.55
N ARG A 251 -20.20 -8.55 -14.69
CA ARG A 251 -19.78 -7.28 -15.28
C ARG A 251 -18.92 -6.50 -14.30
N MET A 252 -17.62 -6.42 -14.58
CA MET A 252 -16.68 -5.60 -13.81
C MET A 252 -16.76 -4.12 -14.18
N SER A 253 -16.49 -3.22 -13.23
CA SER A 253 -16.30 -1.80 -13.53
C SER A 253 -15.04 -1.59 -14.39
N PRO A 254 -15.04 -0.70 -15.38
CA PRO A 254 -13.84 -0.44 -16.19
C PRO A 254 -12.79 0.43 -15.47
N ASP A 255 -13.06 0.90 -14.25
CA ASP A 255 -12.13 1.70 -13.46
C ASP A 255 -10.84 0.92 -13.15
N ARG A 256 -9.75 1.23 -13.84
CA ARG A 256 -8.48 0.51 -13.70
C ARG A 256 -7.85 0.67 -12.31
N ARG A 257 -8.21 1.71 -11.55
CA ARG A 257 -7.63 1.96 -10.22
C ARG A 257 -7.89 0.83 -9.24
N GLN A 258 -9.04 0.18 -9.33
CA GLN A 258 -9.41 -0.92 -8.45
C GLN A 258 -8.60 -2.20 -8.72
N ALA A 259 -7.81 -2.27 -9.80
CA ALA A 259 -6.96 -3.42 -10.07
C ALA A 259 -5.92 -3.64 -8.96
N VAL A 260 -5.49 -2.58 -8.26
CA VAL A 260 -4.64 -2.70 -7.06
C VAL A 260 -5.41 -3.34 -5.89
N CYS A 261 -6.69 -3.01 -5.73
CA CYS A 261 -7.54 -3.55 -4.67
C CYS A 261 -7.74 -5.06 -4.85
N TYR A 262 -7.96 -5.50 -6.08
CA TYR A 262 -8.09 -6.92 -6.44
C TYR A 262 -6.81 -7.74 -6.25
N GLN A 263 -5.66 -7.14 -5.96
CA GLN A 263 -4.48 -7.92 -5.57
C GLN A 263 -4.62 -8.52 -4.16
N CYS A 264 -5.55 -7.99 -3.35
CA CYS A 264 -5.83 -8.43 -1.99
C CYS A 264 -7.30 -8.89 -1.81
N HIS A 265 -8.25 -8.11 -2.33
CA HIS A 265 -9.69 -8.34 -2.16
C HIS A 265 -10.30 -9.07 -3.37
N ALA A 266 -9.77 -10.24 -3.69
CA ALA A 266 -10.22 -11.04 -4.82
C ALA A 266 -10.73 -12.42 -4.40
N ALA A 267 -11.52 -13.01 -5.30
CA ALA A 267 -11.94 -14.39 -5.23
C ALA A 267 -10.75 -15.35 -5.14
N LEU A 268 -11.03 -16.56 -4.64
CA LEU A 268 -10.10 -17.69 -4.76
C LEU A 268 -9.85 -18.03 -6.23
N ALA A 269 -8.91 -18.93 -6.49
CA ALA A 269 -8.51 -19.32 -7.85
C ALA A 269 -9.67 -19.82 -8.75
N THR A 270 -10.81 -20.21 -8.16
CA THR A 270 -12.04 -20.58 -8.89
C THR A 270 -12.73 -19.39 -9.56
N ARG A 271 -12.34 -18.15 -9.21
CA ARG A 271 -12.92 -16.89 -9.68
C ARG A 271 -14.37 -16.68 -9.26
N GLN A 272 -14.88 -17.47 -8.32
CA GLN A 272 -16.26 -17.33 -7.84
C GLN A 272 -16.38 -16.14 -6.91
N VAL A 273 -17.31 -15.23 -7.21
CA VAL A 273 -17.64 -14.11 -6.34
C VAL A 273 -18.08 -14.60 -4.97
N GLY A 274 -17.69 -13.88 -3.93
CA GLY A 274 -18.01 -14.23 -2.54
C GLY A 274 -17.19 -15.38 -1.96
N SER A 275 -16.13 -15.80 -2.66
CA SER A 275 -15.12 -16.71 -2.11
C SER A 275 -13.90 -15.94 -1.58
N GLY A 276 -13.22 -16.47 -0.56
CA GLY A 276 -12.04 -15.82 0.02
C GLY A 276 -12.37 -14.45 0.63
N ASP A 277 -11.56 -13.43 0.33
CA ASP A 277 -11.81 -12.03 0.71
C ASP A 277 -12.32 -11.19 -0.48
N ASP A 278 -13.01 -11.82 -1.42
CA ASP A 278 -13.61 -11.15 -2.55
C ASP A 278 -14.61 -10.07 -2.11
N ARG A 279 -14.50 -8.90 -2.72
CA ARG A 279 -15.44 -7.78 -2.53
C ARG A 279 -16.09 -7.36 -3.85
N THR A 280 -16.04 -8.21 -4.87
CA THR A 280 -16.60 -7.92 -6.20
C THR A 280 -18.10 -7.64 -6.06
N PRO A 281 -18.58 -6.45 -6.46
CA PRO A 281 -19.98 -6.14 -6.34
C PRO A 281 -20.79 -6.86 -7.43
N ILE A 282 -21.88 -7.49 -7.01
CA ILE A 282 -22.88 -8.12 -7.89
C ILE A 282 -24.28 -7.64 -7.49
N GLY A 283 -25.31 -8.12 -8.18
CA GLY A 283 -26.68 -7.76 -7.87
C GLY A 283 -26.95 -6.28 -8.15
N VAL A 284 -27.40 -5.53 -7.14
CA VAL A 284 -27.77 -4.11 -7.32
C VAL A 284 -26.57 -3.19 -7.55
N HIS A 285 -25.35 -3.64 -7.22
CA HIS A 285 -24.12 -2.86 -7.38
C HIS A 285 -23.20 -3.40 -8.49
N GLU A 286 -23.66 -4.36 -9.29
CA GLU A 286 -22.85 -4.94 -10.37
C GLU A 286 -22.32 -3.88 -11.34
N GLY A 287 -21.02 -3.92 -11.65
CA GLY A 287 -20.36 -2.96 -12.54
C GLY A 287 -19.94 -1.63 -11.90
N ILE A 288 -20.19 -1.43 -10.60
CA ILE A 288 -19.77 -0.24 -9.86
C ILE A 288 -18.30 -0.41 -9.39
N SER A 289 -17.51 0.66 -9.44
CA SER A 289 -16.11 0.65 -8.98
C SER A 289 -16.05 0.59 -7.45
N CYS A 290 -15.04 -0.08 -6.90
CA CYS A 290 -14.76 -0.03 -5.46
C CYS A 290 -14.67 1.44 -4.95
N LEU A 291 -14.13 2.34 -5.78
CA LEU A 291 -13.95 3.76 -5.44
C LEU A 291 -15.23 4.60 -5.53
N SER A 292 -16.32 4.04 -6.05
CA SER A 292 -17.63 4.70 -6.00
C SER A 292 -18.22 4.64 -4.60
N CYS A 293 -17.90 3.60 -3.83
CA CYS A 293 -18.35 3.44 -2.44
C CYS A 293 -17.25 3.79 -1.44
N HIS A 294 -16.02 3.33 -1.66
CA HIS A 294 -14.91 3.51 -0.73
C HIS A 294 -14.08 4.75 -1.05
N LEU A 295 -14.08 5.72 -0.12
CA LEU A 295 -13.31 6.95 -0.25
C LEU A 295 -11.80 6.72 -0.02
N LYS A 296 -11.04 6.57 -1.12
CA LYS A 296 -9.57 6.61 -1.22
C LYS A 296 -8.86 6.01 0.01
N HIS A 297 -7.92 6.71 0.63
CA HIS A 297 -7.09 6.19 1.72
C HIS A 297 -7.87 5.85 3.00
N GLY A 298 -8.99 6.53 3.25
CA GLY A 298 -9.80 6.29 4.46
C GLY A 298 -10.78 5.14 4.35
N GLN A 299 -11.09 4.66 3.13
CA GLN A 299 -12.06 3.60 2.84
C GLN A 299 -13.46 3.84 3.43
N LYS A 300 -13.79 5.10 3.76
CA LYS A 300 -15.08 5.48 4.32
C LYS A 300 -16.17 5.34 3.26
N THR A 301 -17.34 4.88 3.66
CA THR A 301 -18.49 4.64 2.76
C THR A 301 -19.71 5.51 3.08
N ARG A 302 -19.74 6.18 4.24
CA ARG A 302 -20.96 6.83 4.73
C ARG A 302 -21.59 7.82 3.74
N ALA A 303 -20.78 8.62 3.05
CA ALA A 303 -21.28 9.64 2.13
C ALA A 303 -21.60 9.12 0.72
N SER A 304 -21.17 7.90 0.35
CA SER A 304 -21.26 7.44 -1.04
C SER A 304 -22.68 7.13 -1.49
N CYS A 305 -23.56 6.76 -0.55
CA CYS A 305 -24.94 6.37 -0.85
C CYS A 305 -25.70 7.53 -1.51
N ALA A 306 -25.55 8.75 -0.98
CA ALA A 306 -26.24 9.95 -1.46
C ALA A 306 -25.82 10.40 -2.87
N GLU A 307 -24.64 9.99 -3.35
CA GLU A 307 -24.18 10.30 -4.71
C GLU A 307 -24.99 9.56 -5.78
N CYS A 308 -25.60 8.43 -5.43
CA CYS A 308 -26.40 7.60 -6.33
C CYS A 308 -27.87 7.50 -5.92
N HIS A 309 -28.17 7.49 -4.64
CA HIS A 309 -29.51 7.30 -4.10
C HIS A 309 -30.12 8.63 -3.63
N PRO A 310 -31.44 8.83 -3.86
CA PRO A 310 -32.40 7.86 -4.38
C PRO A 310 -32.44 7.78 -5.91
N LYS A 311 -31.71 8.61 -6.65
CA LYS A 311 -31.81 8.75 -8.11
C LYS A 311 -31.70 7.42 -8.89
N MET A 312 -30.82 6.53 -8.45
CA MET A 312 -30.57 5.23 -9.08
C MET A 312 -31.40 4.09 -8.44
N SER A 313 -32.13 4.38 -7.35
CA SER A 313 -32.99 3.40 -6.67
C SER A 313 -34.34 3.27 -7.35
N ASN A 314 -34.77 2.04 -7.59
CA ASN A 314 -36.09 1.77 -8.16
C ASN A 314 -37.14 1.45 -7.08
N CYS A 315 -36.75 1.22 -5.82
CA CYS A 315 -37.65 0.78 -4.75
C CYS A 315 -38.22 1.92 -3.89
N GLY A 316 -37.64 3.12 -3.96
CA GLY A 316 -38.09 4.28 -3.16
C GLY A 316 -37.84 4.15 -1.66
N LEU A 317 -37.03 3.17 -1.23
CA LEU A 317 -36.64 2.98 0.16
C LEU A 317 -35.38 3.79 0.50
N ASP A 318 -35.25 4.12 1.77
CA ASP A 318 -34.02 4.67 2.35
C ASP A 318 -32.98 3.55 2.45
N VAL A 319 -32.09 3.49 1.46
CA VAL A 319 -31.12 2.40 1.31
C VAL A 319 -30.12 2.32 2.46
N GLU A 320 -29.86 3.43 3.17
CA GLU A 320 -28.94 3.43 4.32
C GLU A 320 -29.52 2.71 5.54
N LYS A 321 -30.85 2.51 5.59
CA LYS A 321 -31.56 1.81 6.67
C LYS A 321 -32.02 0.42 6.30
N MET A 322 -31.74 -0.02 5.07
CA MET A 322 -32.06 -1.38 4.65
C MET A 322 -31.17 -2.38 5.38
N ASP A 323 -31.73 -3.55 5.68
CA ASP A 323 -31.00 -4.66 6.29
C ASP A 323 -29.89 -5.11 5.34
N THR A 324 -28.69 -4.56 5.54
CA THR A 324 -27.48 -4.86 4.79
C THR A 324 -26.27 -4.71 5.69
N THR A 325 -25.13 -5.27 5.28
CA THR A 325 -23.87 -5.12 6.01
C THR A 325 -23.35 -3.68 6.09
N PHE A 326 -23.93 -2.73 5.35
CA PHE A 326 -23.67 -1.31 5.52
C PHE A 326 -24.32 -0.76 6.80
N PHE A 327 -25.58 -1.12 7.03
CA PHE A 327 -26.35 -0.67 8.21
C PHE A 327 -25.97 -1.47 9.46
N ASN A 328 -25.87 -2.80 9.34
CA ASN A 328 -25.52 -3.71 10.41
C ASN A 328 -24.49 -4.73 9.93
N PRO A 329 -23.24 -4.73 10.43
CA PRO A 329 -22.20 -5.68 10.04
C PRO A 329 -22.59 -7.16 10.13
N ASP A 330 -23.52 -7.51 11.03
CA ASP A 330 -23.99 -8.89 11.24
C ASP A 330 -25.18 -9.27 10.33
N SER A 331 -25.61 -8.38 9.44
CA SER A 331 -26.67 -8.64 8.48
C SER A 331 -26.31 -9.81 7.56
N LYS A 332 -27.31 -10.64 7.25
CA LYS A 332 -27.17 -11.73 6.26
C LYS A 332 -27.08 -11.21 4.82
N HIS A 333 -27.40 -9.94 4.59
CA HIS A 333 -27.42 -9.33 3.28
C HIS A 333 -26.15 -8.51 3.06
N ASN A 334 -25.13 -9.14 2.47
CA ASN A 334 -23.88 -8.45 2.18
C ASN A 334 -24.09 -7.33 1.15
N ILE A 335 -23.70 -6.10 1.48
CA ILE A 335 -23.84 -4.92 0.61
C ILE A 335 -23.16 -5.07 -0.76
N HIS A 336 -22.12 -5.90 -0.85
CA HIS A 336 -21.44 -6.19 -2.11
C HIS A 336 -22.27 -7.12 -3.00
N TRP A 337 -23.12 -7.98 -2.43
CA TRP A 337 -23.77 -9.07 -3.17
C TRP A 337 -25.30 -9.02 -3.16
N VAL A 338 -25.88 -8.04 -2.47
CA VAL A 338 -27.32 -7.90 -2.29
C VAL A 338 -28.03 -7.72 -3.63
N LYS A 339 -29.13 -8.44 -3.80
CA LYS A 339 -30.03 -8.41 -4.94
C LYS A 339 -31.37 -7.83 -4.53
N CYS A 340 -32.13 -7.32 -5.50
CA CYS A 340 -33.47 -6.82 -5.19
C CYS A 340 -34.36 -7.88 -4.53
N ALA A 341 -34.24 -9.16 -4.92
CA ALA A 341 -35.03 -10.25 -4.36
C ALA A 341 -34.74 -10.50 -2.87
N ASP A 342 -33.52 -10.19 -2.39
CA ASP A 342 -33.14 -10.39 -0.99
C ASP A 342 -33.95 -9.48 -0.06
N CYS A 343 -34.22 -8.25 -0.51
CA CYS A 343 -35.00 -7.27 0.24
C CYS A 343 -36.49 -7.22 -0.17
N HIS A 344 -36.85 -7.85 -1.30
CA HIS A 344 -38.21 -7.87 -1.84
C HIS A 344 -38.71 -9.29 -2.11
N PRO A 345 -38.88 -10.13 -1.07
CA PRO A 345 -39.28 -11.53 -1.21
C PRO A 345 -40.70 -11.70 -1.81
N LYS A 346 -41.53 -10.65 -1.74
CA LYS A 346 -42.90 -10.61 -2.30
C LYS A 346 -42.97 -10.02 -3.72
N GLY A 347 -41.83 -9.73 -4.34
CA GLY A 347 -41.74 -9.17 -5.68
C GLY A 347 -41.03 -7.82 -5.72
N VAL A 348 -40.15 -7.65 -6.70
CA VAL A 348 -39.35 -6.43 -6.90
C VAL A 348 -40.23 -5.30 -7.46
N PRO A 349 -40.23 -4.10 -6.85
CA PRO A 349 -40.99 -2.97 -7.34
C PRO A 349 -40.63 -2.61 -8.78
N LYS A 350 -41.65 -2.30 -9.60
CA LYS A 350 -41.42 -1.77 -10.95
C LYS A 350 -40.75 -0.40 -10.86
N LYS A 351 -39.79 -0.16 -11.76
CA LYS A 351 -39.10 1.12 -11.87
C LYS A 351 -40.11 2.23 -12.20
N LYS A 352 -40.20 3.26 -11.35
CA LYS A 352 -41.02 4.44 -11.63
C LYS A 352 -40.46 5.18 -12.85
N GLY A 353 -41.32 5.49 -13.84
CA GLY A 353 -40.97 6.33 -15.00
C GLY A 353 -40.57 5.63 -16.30
N THR A 354 -40.78 4.31 -16.45
CA THR A 354 -40.58 3.62 -17.75
C THR A 354 -41.69 3.84 -18.77
N GLU A 355 -42.82 4.45 -18.37
CA GLU A 355 -43.95 4.73 -19.28
C GLU A 355 -43.66 5.89 -20.26
N LEU A 356 -42.73 6.80 -19.94
CA LEU A 356 -42.42 7.99 -20.76
C LEU A 356 -41.38 7.77 -21.87
N ARG A 357 -40.84 6.55 -22.03
CA ARG A 357 -39.82 6.24 -23.06
C ARG A 357 -40.31 5.35 -24.20
N ALA A 358 -41.57 4.90 -24.16
CA ALA A 358 -42.13 4.07 -25.23
C ALA A 358 -42.69 4.89 -26.42
N GLU A 359 -42.67 6.23 -26.35
CA GLU A 359 -43.21 7.13 -27.39
C GLU A 359 -42.19 8.18 -27.90
N ARG A 360 -40.89 7.85 -27.96
CA ARG A 360 -39.92 8.65 -28.71
C ARG A 360 -38.97 7.81 -29.55
#